data_AF-A0AAJ5D097-F1
#
_entry.id   AF-A0AAJ5D097-F1
#
_cell.length_a   1.000
_cell.length_b   1.000
_cell.length_c   1.000
_cell.angle_alpha   90.00
_cell.angle_beta   90.00
_cell.angle_gamma   90.00
#
_symmetry.space_group_name_H-M   'P 1'
#
loop_
_entity.id
_entity.type
_entity.pdbx_description
1 polymer ?
#
loop_
_entity_poly.entity_id
_entity_poly.type
_entity_poly.pdbx_seq_one_letter_code
_entity_poly.pdbx_strand_id
1 'polypeptide(L)'
;MVFCVAIAGPLFGCAAVQSDSLGESLSCEQHATAAKYLNTWATRNFEESYGKKGDVTGAQIQLLIIEQKAPSPYASAFNRYQAKAAENLLLAKKKNCDTSGYPLPPVDEFRAQLDALKKN
;
A
#
# COMPACT_ATOMS: atom_id res chain seq x y z
N MET A 1 23.78 48.73 27.74
CA MET A 1 24.68 47.63 27.37
C MET A 1 24.12 46.35 27.98
N VAL A 2 23.94 45.31 27.16
CA VAL A 2 24.05 43.88 27.54
C VAL A 2 22.94 43.33 28.48
N PHE A 3 22.20 42.27 28.21
CA PHE A 3 22.19 41.26 27.14
C PHE A 3 20.80 40.61 27.13
N CYS A 4 20.25 40.36 25.94
CA CYS A 4 19.16 39.41 25.75
C CYS A 4 19.65 38.00 26.12
N VAL A 5 18.94 37.29 26.99
CA VAL A 5 19.06 35.84 27.10
C VAL A 5 17.78 35.24 26.52
N ALA A 6 17.82 34.99 25.22
CA ALA A 6 16.86 34.13 24.55
C ALA A 6 17.10 32.70 25.05
N ILE A 7 16.14 32.12 25.74
CA ILE A 7 16.17 30.72 26.14
C ILE A 7 15.80 29.92 24.89
N ALA A 8 16.82 29.60 24.08
CA ALA A 8 16.72 28.61 23.03
C ALA A 8 16.54 27.24 23.70
N GLY A 9 15.29 26.85 23.92
CA GLY A 9 14.95 25.48 24.29
C GLY A 9 15.38 24.54 23.15
N PRO A 10 16.03 23.40 23.45
CA PRO A 10 16.35 22.43 22.42
C PRO A 10 15.05 21.97 21.78
N LEU A 11 14.93 22.21 20.47
CA LEU A 11 13.95 21.53 19.62
C LEU A 11 14.13 20.04 19.89
N PHE A 12 13.17 19.43 20.58
CA PHE A 12 13.05 17.98 20.66
C PHE A 12 12.96 17.51 19.22
N GLY A 13 14.10 17.06 18.69
CA GLY A 13 14.14 16.33 17.44
C GLY A 13 13.19 15.16 17.62
N CYS A 14 12.15 15.09 16.80
CA CYS A 14 11.46 13.85 16.56
C CYS A 14 12.55 12.86 16.16
N ALA A 15 12.93 11.97 17.08
CA ALA A 15 13.76 10.84 16.75
C ALA A 15 12.97 10.08 15.68
N ALA A 16 13.38 10.26 14.42
CA ALA A 16 12.99 9.39 13.35
C ALA A 16 13.58 8.04 13.71
N VAL A 17 12.84 7.23 14.46
CA VAL A 17 13.11 5.82 14.61
C VAL A 17 12.97 5.26 13.20
N GLN A 18 14.10 5.10 12.52
CA GLN A 18 14.18 4.43 11.22
C GLN A 18 13.57 3.04 11.40
N SER A 19 12.37 2.84 10.87
CA SER A 19 11.74 1.53 10.77
C SER A 19 12.31 0.70 9.62
N ASP A 20 13.56 0.96 9.22
CA ASP A 20 14.15 0.48 7.95
C ASP A 20 14.47 -1.03 7.96
N SER A 21 14.39 -1.74 9.09
CA SER A 21 15.00 -3.09 9.17
C SER A 21 14.06 -4.28 9.02
N LEU A 22 12.74 -4.13 9.23
CA LEU A 22 11.87 -5.32 9.28
C LEU A 22 11.64 -5.92 7.89
N GLY A 23 11.38 -5.09 6.88
CA GLY A 23 11.21 -5.55 5.50
C GLY A 23 12.50 -6.15 4.92
N GLU A 24 13.66 -5.57 5.23
CA GLU A 24 14.95 -6.06 4.72
C GLU A 24 15.34 -7.45 5.26
N SER A 25 14.83 -7.80 6.45
CA SER A 25 15.13 -9.08 7.09
C SER A 25 14.39 -10.28 6.47
N LEU A 26 13.32 -10.05 5.69
CA LEU A 26 12.45 -11.12 5.18
C LEU A 26 13.17 -12.05 4.18
N SER A 27 12.92 -13.35 4.25
CA SER A 27 13.34 -14.31 3.22
C SER A 27 12.57 -14.12 1.91
N CYS A 28 13.03 -14.75 0.83
CA CYS A 28 12.30 -14.72 -0.45
C CYS A 28 10.89 -15.32 -0.34
N GLU A 29 10.74 -16.39 0.46
CA GLU A 29 9.43 -16.98 0.75
C GLU A 29 8.54 -15.98 1.50
N GLN A 30 9.08 -15.30 2.51
CA GLN A 30 8.33 -14.31 3.28
C GLN A 30 7.92 -13.09 2.43
N HIS A 31 8.77 -12.64 1.51
CA HIS A 31 8.39 -11.60 0.54
C HIS A 31 7.28 -12.07 -0.41
N ALA A 32 7.31 -13.32 -0.86
CA ALA A 32 6.24 -13.90 -1.68
C ALA A 32 4.92 -14.02 -0.88
N THR A 33 5.00 -14.45 0.38
CA THR A 33 3.85 -14.48 1.31
C THR A 33 3.26 -13.09 1.51
N ALA A 34 4.11 -12.07 1.72
CA ALA A 34 3.66 -10.69 1.88
C ALA A 34 2.97 -10.18 0.61
N ALA A 35 3.52 -10.44 -0.58
CA ALA A 35 2.90 -10.09 -1.85
C ALA A 35 1.52 -10.75 -2.02
N LYS A 36 1.43 -12.05 -1.73
CA LYS A 36 0.17 -12.81 -1.76
C LYS A 36 -0.86 -12.24 -0.78
N TYR A 37 -0.45 -11.92 0.44
CA TYR A 37 -1.34 -11.36 1.46
C TYR A 37 -1.92 -10.01 1.03
N LEU A 38 -1.08 -9.11 0.50
CA LEU A 38 -1.51 -7.79 0.05
C LEU A 38 -2.51 -7.89 -1.11
N ASN A 39 -2.24 -8.75 -2.09
CA ASN A 39 -3.15 -9.02 -3.20
C ASN A 39 -4.46 -9.66 -2.71
N THR A 40 -4.40 -10.69 -1.87
CA THR A 40 -5.60 -11.37 -1.32
C THR A 40 -6.48 -10.38 -0.53
N TRP A 41 -5.87 -9.48 0.23
CA TRP A 41 -6.60 -8.41 0.90
C TRP A 41 -7.35 -7.52 -0.11
N ALA A 42 -6.71 -7.14 -1.21
CA ALA A 42 -7.31 -6.29 -2.23
C ALA A 42 -8.49 -6.99 -2.92
N THR A 43 -8.29 -8.24 -3.35
CA THR A 43 -9.34 -9.08 -3.95
C THR A 43 -10.55 -9.20 -3.03
N ARG A 44 -10.35 -9.57 -1.75
CA ARG A 44 -11.45 -9.70 -0.79
C ARG A 44 -12.22 -8.39 -0.60
N ASN A 45 -11.51 -7.27 -0.44
CA ASN A 45 -12.16 -5.97 -0.23
C ASN A 45 -12.94 -5.52 -1.47
N PHE A 46 -12.45 -5.81 -2.68
CA PHE A 46 -13.18 -5.56 -3.92
C PHE A 46 -14.44 -6.42 -3.99
N GLU A 47 -14.32 -7.74 -3.80
CA GLU A 47 -15.43 -8.68 -3.90
C GLU A 47 -16.55 -8.38 -2.90
N GLU A 48 -16.21 -8.13 -1.64
CA GLU A 48 -17.19 -7.83 -0.59
C GLU A 48 -17.89 -6.48 -0.78
N SER A 49 -17.17 -5.50 -1.31
CA SER A 49 -17.71 -4.15 -1.48
C SER A 49 -18.56 -4.03 -2.74
N TYR A 50 -18.07 -4.61 -3.85
CA TYR A 50 -18.59 -4.37 -5.20
C TYR A 50 -18.89 -5.66 -5.96
N GLY A 51 -17.92 -6.59 -6.03
CA GLY A 51 -18.00 -7.76 -6.90
C GLY A 51 -19.25 -8.61 -6.66
N LYS A 52 -19.53 -8.99 -5.41
CA LYS A 52 -20.71 -9.80 -5.04
C LYS A 52 -22.04 -9.08 -5.27
N LYS A 53 -22.03 -7.75 -5.36
CA LYS A 53 -23.22 -6.92 -5.58
C LYS A 53 -23.43 -6.54 -7.04
N GLY A 54 -22.45 -6.83 -7.91
CA GLY A 54 -22.44 -6.34 -9.28
C GLY A 54 -22.37 -4.81 -9.38
N ASP A 55 -21.85 -4.13 -8.35
CA ASP A 55 -21.85 -2.65 -8.28
C ASP A 55 -20.68 -2.05 -9.08
N VAL A 56 -20.82 -2.07 -10.42
CA VAL A 56 -19.82 -1.54 -11.35
C VAL A 56 -19.62 -0.03 -11.14
N THR A 57 -20.71 0.73 -11.01
CA THR A 57 -20.64 2.20 -10.84
C THR A 57 -19.95 2.59 -9.54
N GLY A 58 -20.30 1.93 -8.43
CA GLY A 58 -19.64 2.16 -7.14
C GLY A 58 -18.16 1.82 -7.18
N ALA A 59 -17.79 0.72 -7.84
CA ALA A 59 -16.39 0.35 -8.03
C ALA A 59 -15.60 1.37 -8.88
N GLN A 60 -16.20 1.91 -9.94
CA GLN A 60 -15.56 2.96 -10.76
C GLN A 60 -15.30 4.24 -9.96
N ILE A 61 -16.29 4.72 -9.22
CA ILE A 61 -16.15 5.90 -8.37
C ILE A 61 -15.08 5.64 -7.31
N GLN A 62 -15.08 4.47 -6.70
CA GLN A 62 -14.09 4.13 -5.68
C GLN A 62 -12.67 4.07 -6.26
N LEU A 63 -12.49 3.54 -7.47
CA LEU A 63 -11.20 3.56 -8.16
C LEU A 63 -10.72 4.99 -8.39
N LEU A 64 -11.59 5.90 -8.84
CA LEU A 64 -11.25 7.31 -9.00
C LEU A 64 -10.79 7.93 -7.68
N ILE A 65 -11.49 7.67 -6.58
CA ILE A 65 -11.13 8.16 -5.23
C ILE A 65 -9.76 7.60 -4.80
N ILE A 66 -9.48 6.33 -5.10
CA ILE A 66 -8.18 5.69 -4.85
C ILE A 66 -7.07 6.38 -5.67
N GLU A 67 -7.27 6.57 -6.96
CA GLU A 67 -6.27 7.15 -7.88
C GLU A 67 -5.98 8.62 -7.56
N GLN A 68 -6.98 9.37 -7.09
CA GLN A 68 -6.81 10.73 -6.59
C GLN A 68 -6.17 10.80 -5.20
N LYS A 69 -5.90 9.66 -4.55
CA LYS A 69 -5.37 9.57 -3.18
C LYS A 69 -6.20 10.38 -2.18
N ALA A 70 -7.52 10.39 -2.36
CA ALA A 70 -8.42 11.14 -1.49
C ALA A 70 -8.38 10.61 -0.04
N PRO A 71 -8.63 11.46 0.97
CA PRO A 71 -8.51 11.10 2.39
C PRO A 71 -9.71 10.27 2.90
N SER A 72 -10.13 9.25 2.14
CA SER A 72 -11.11 8.27 2.61
C SER A 72 -10.39 7.07 3.25
N PRO A 73 -10.96 6.42 4.29
CA PRO A 73 -10.35 5.25 4.90
C PRO A 73 -10.07 4.12 3.90
N TYR A 74 -11.01 3.89 2.97
CA TYR A 74 -10.89 2.86 1.94
C TYR A 74 -9.75 3.18 0.95
N ALA A 75 -9.73 4.40 0.40
CA ALA A 75 -8.69 4.82 -0.53
C ALA A 75 -7.30 4.86 0.13
N SER A 76 -7.24 5.33 1.38
CA SER A 76 -6.01 5.36 2.16
C SER A 76 -5.44 3.96 2.39
N ALA A 77 -6.31 2.97 2.65
CA ALA A 77 -5.88 1.58 2.85
C ALA A 77 -5.30 0.99 1.56
N PHE A 78 -6.00 1.14 0.42
CA PHE A 78 -5.52 0.66 -0.88
C PHE A 78 -4.18 1.31 -1.26
N ASN A 79 -4.07 2.64 -1.15
CA ASN A 79 -2.84 3.35 -1.47
C ASN A 79 -1.67 2.97 -0.54
N ARG A 80 -1.94 2.80 0.76
CA ARG A 80 -0.91 2.33 1.71
C ARG A 80 -0.43 0.93 1.37
N TYR A 81 -1.33 0.02 1.01
CA TYR A 81 -0.95 -1.36 0.68
C TYR A 81 -0.31 -1.47 -0.71
N GLN A 82 -0.67 -0.59 -1.65
CA GLN A 82 0.08 -0.40 -2.90
C GLN A 82 1.53 -0.04 -2.62
N ALA A 83 1.76 0.95 -1.74
CA ALA A 83 3.11 1.36 -1.36
C ALA A 83 3.89 0.21 -0.71
N LYS A 84 3.25 -0.56 0.19
CA LYS A 84 3.86 -1.74 0.82
C LYS A 84 4.18 -2.85 -0.19
N ALA A 85 3.34 -3.05 -1.21
CA ALA A 85 3.62 -4.04 -2.26
C ALA A 85 4.84 -3.61 -3.11
N ALA A 86 4.93 -2.32 -3.44
CA ALA A 86 6.07 -1.77 -4.17
C ALA A 86 7.37 -1.87 -3.35
N GLU A 87 7.33 -1.52 -2.07
CA GLU A 87 8.44 -1.67 -1.13
C GLU A 87 8.88 -3.13 -1.02
N ASN A 88 7.94 -4.05 -0.80
CA ASN A 88 8.21 -5.49 -0.72
C ASN A 88 8.87 -6.03 -2.00
N LEU A 89 8.38 -5.63 -3.17
CA LEU A 89 8.95 -6.03 -4.46
C LEU A 89 10.38 -5.50 -4.63
N LEU A 90 10.64 -4.25 -4.24
CA LEU A 90 11.96 -3.65 -4.30
C LEU A 90 12.95 -4.39 -3.40
N LEU A 91 12.55 -4.70 -2.17
CA LEU A 91 13.38 -5.44 -1.21
C LEU A 91 13.63 -6.88 -1.67
N ALA A 92 12.62 -7.58 -2.18
CA ALA A 92 12.77 -8.91 -2.75
C ALA A 92 13.76 -8.93 -3.93
N LYS A 93 13.67 -7.95 -4.84
CA LYS A 93 14.61 -7.79 -5.96
C LYS A 93 16.03 -7.50 -5.48
N LYS A 94 16.20 -6.62 -4.48
CA LYS A 94 17.51 -6.33 -3.85
C LYS A 94 18.15 -7.60 -3.27
N LYS A 95 17.34 -8.58 -2.84
CA LYS A 95 17.77 -9.88 -2.31
C LYS A 95 17.89 -10.99 -3.37
N ASN A 96 17.79 -10.65 -4.66
CA ASN A 96 17.82 -11.61 -5.77
C ASN A 96 16.74 -12.71 -5.69
N CYS A 97 15.58 -12.41 -5.09
CA CYS A 97 14.44 -13.31 -5.12
C CYS A 97 13.85 -13.40 -6.53
N ASP A 98 13.34 -14.57 -6.92
CA ASP A 98 12.48 -14.68 -8.09
C ASP A 98 11.10 -14.05 -7.78
N THR A 99 10.79 -12.96 -8.48
CA THR A 99 9.53 -12.23 -8.32
C THR A 99 8.60 -12.39 -9.53
N SER A 100 8.91 -13.28 -10.47
CA SER A 100 8.11 -13.47 -11.69
C SER A 100 6.68 -13.93 -11.39
N GLY A 101 6.48 -14.68 -10.32
CA GLY A 101 5.17 -15.16 -9.86
C GLY A 101 4.47 -14.26 -8.85
N TYR A 102 4.96 -13.03 -8.60
CA TYR A 102 4.30 -12.15 -7.64
C TYR A 102 2.97 -11.64 -8.22
N PRO A 103 1.89 -11.64 -7.41
CA PRO A 103 0.58 -11.17 -7.89
C PRO A 103 0.55 -9.66 -8.07
N LEU A 104 -0.51 -9.16 -8.71
CA LEU A 104 -0.73 -7.72 -8.89
C LEU A 104 -0.79 -7.01 -7.53
N PRO A 105 -0.19 -5.81 -7.41
CA PRO A 105 -0.31 -5.02 -6.20
C PRO A 105 -1.74 -4.46 -6.06
N PRO A 106 -2.15 -4.05 -4.85
CA PRO A 106 -3.55 -3.79 -4.50
C PRO A 106 -4.38 -2.91 -5.44
N VAL A 107 -3.85 -1.78 -5.92
CA VAL A 107 -4.61 -0.87 -6.80
C VAL A 107 -4.73 -1.45 -8.21
N ASP A 108 -3.71 -2.16 -8.68
CA ASP A 108 -3.73 -2.80 -9.98
C ASP A 108 -4.65 -4.04 -9.99
N GLU A 109 -4.67 -4.78 -8.87
CA GLU A 109 -5.66 -5.85 -8.62
C GLU A 109 -7.08 -5.29 -8.64
N PHE A 110 -7.35 -4.16 -7.97
CA PHE A 110 -8.66 -3.52 -8.01
C PHE A 110 -9.09 -3.20 -9.45
N ARG A 111 -8.19 -2.63 -10.25
CA ARG A 111 -8.46 -2.29 -11.66
C ARG A 111 -8.76 -3.54 -12.48
N ALA A 112 -7.98 -4.60 -12.32
CA ALA A 112 -8.18 -5.86 -13.02
C ALA A 112 -9.54 -6.51 -12.68
N GLN A 113 -9.90 -6.50 -11.39
CA GLN A 113 -11.19 -7.02 -10.92
C GLN A 113 -12.37 -6.19 -11.46
N LEU A 114 -12.25 -4.86 -11.49
CA LEU A 114 -13.26 -4.00 -12.09
C LEU A 114 -13.43 -4.28 -13.59
N ASP A 115 -12.33 -4.47 -14.32
CA ASP A 115 -12.39 -4.76 -15.75
C ASP A 115 -12.96 -6.16 -16.03
N ALA A 116 -12.73 -7.14 -15.14
CA ALA A 116 -13.41 -8.43 -15.20
C ALA A 116 -14.92 -8.27 -14.93
N LEU A 117 -15.29 -7.49 -13.92
CA LEU A 117 -16.69 -7.25 -13.55
C LEU A 117 -17.50 -6.58 -14.67
N LYS A 118 -16.89 -5.67 -15.45
CA LYS A 118 -17.54 -5.01 -16.60
C LYS A 118 -17.84 -5.95 -17.78
N LYS A 119 -17.16 -7.10 -17.85
CA LYS A 119 -17.27 -8.06 -18.97
C LYS A 119 -18.31 -9.15 -18.71
N ASN A 120 -18.73 -9.30 -17.45
CA ASN A 120 -19.77 -10.23 -17.02
C ASN A 120 -21.13 -9.55 -17.08
#